data_AF-A0A4Q7KRR8-F1
#
_entry.id   AF-A0A4Q7KRR8-F1
#
_cell.length_a   1.000
_cell.length_b   1.000
_cell.length_c   1.000
_cell.angle_alpha   90.00
_cell.angle_beta   90.00
_cell.angle_gamma   90.00
#
_symmetry.space_group_name_H-M   'P 1'
#
loop_
_entity.id
_entity.type
_entity.pdbx_description
1 polymer ?
#
loop_
_entity_poly.entity_id
_entity_poly.type
_entity_poly.pdbx_seq_one_letter_code
_entity_poly.pdbx_strand_id
1 'polypeptide(L)'
;MTDSPTQLATTLRAQRSPNAPASHALPGHLARLAGNTLAQAALADLRTTDVLVKDATDGDRGAELPLYVRVAGEIDQAAGACASAASVLGRDDLHQEGVARLLEDVRAGVIGTTYGGQVGPYIGRTLSRHMRHLADSIRAGAVTANDREKRRVRSALRATITEDGEYNPIAAYGYLRAKHADDPRQRMEFSTFMSILSALTSVTVQWSSPVNGDSTLTYADVVADPHDAFEEVERHELAHQIWDAAPLTRVERDVMALRTGLAGERLRENEIADRLGMTDRGVRAVRARAEKKLGATAEKLDITD
;
A
#
# COMPACT_ATOMS: atom_id res chain seq x y z
N MET A 1 -6.08 -39.06 -13.26
CA MET A 1 -5.64 -38.13 -14.34
C MET A 1 -5.63 -36.73 -13.74
N THR A 2 -4.51 -36.35 -13.12
CA THR A 2 -4.39 -35.14 -12.30
C THR A 2 -3.01 -34.57 -12.53
N ASP A 3 -2.82 -33.71 -13.53
CA ASP A 3 -1.52 -33.03 -13.73
C ASP A 3 -1.57 -31.75 -14.59
N SER A 4 -2.71 -31.06 -14.70
CA SER A 4 -2.84 -29.89 -15.60
C SER A 4 -3.05 -28.49 -14.98
N PRO A 5 -2.65 -28.16 -13.73
CA PRO A 5 -2.51 -26.76 -13.32
C PRO A 5 -1.12 -26.15 -13.66
N THR A 6 -0.18 -26.93 -14.19
CA THR A 6 1.23 -26.51 -14.36
C THR A 6 1.53 -25.72 -15.63
N GLN A 7 0.85 -26.00 -16.76
CA GLN A 7 1.25 -25.42 -18.05
C GLN A 7 0.98 -23.91 -18.13
N LEU A 8 -0.25 -23.46 -17.88
CA LEU A 8 -0.56 -22.02 -17.84
C LEU A 8 0.24 -21.27 -16.77
N ALA A 9 0.42 -21.86 -15.59
CA ALA A 9 1.25 -21.26 -14.55
C ALA A 9 2.70 -21.05 -15.03
N THR A 10 3.24 -22.00 -15.79
CA THR A 10 4.59 -21.92 -16.36
C THR A 10 4.68 -20.83 -17.43
N THR A 11 3.69 -20.77 -18.34
CA THR A 11 3.62 -19.72 -19.36
C THR A 11 3.53 -18.32 -18.74
N LEU A 12 2.66 -18.13 -17.75
CA LEU A 12 2.51 -16.83 -17.07
C LEU A 12 3.78 -16.40 -16.34
N ARG A 13 4.53 -17.35 -15.75
CA ARG A 13 5.85 -17.04 -15.15
C ARG A 13 6.86 -16.60 -16.21
N ALA A 14 6.94 -17.32 -17.33
CA ALA A 14 7.85 -17.00 -18.43
C ALA A 14 7.56 -15.62 -19.04
N GLN A 15 6.29 -15.25 -19.17
CA GLN A 15 5.87 -13.91 -19.62
C GLN A 15 6.32 -12.81 -18.66
N ARG A 16 6.19 -13.04 -17.33
CA ARG A 16 6.55 -12.03 -16.31
C ARG A 16 8.05 -11.81 -16.19
N SER A 17 8.85 -12.83 -16.40
CA SER A 17 10.30 -12.68 -16.41
C SER A 17 10.90 -13.86 -17.19
N PRO A 18 11.32 -13.63 -18.44
CA PRO A 18 11.90 -14.69 -19.27
C PRO A 18 13.15 -15.33 -18.65
N ASN A 19 13.77 -14.64 -17.68
CA ASN A 19 15.02 -15.04 -17.02
C ASN A 19 14.85 -15.34 -15.51
N ALA A 20 13.64 -15.27 -14.94
CA ALA A 20 13.46 -15.59 -13.51
C ALA A 20 13.40 -17.10 -13.28
N PRO A 21 13.91 -17.59 -12.12
CA PRO A 21 13.75 -18.99 -11.76
C PRO A 21 12.26 -19.36 -11.64
N ALA A 22 11.93 -20.59 -12.05
CA ALA A 22 10.56 -21.13 -12.07
C ALA A 22 9.88 -21.16 -10.68
N SER A 23 10.64 -20.92 -9.60
CA SER A 23 10.18 -20.87 -8.22
C SER A 23 9.48 -19.57 -7.82
N HIS A 24 9.45 -18.53 -8.66
CA HIS A 24 8.68 -17.33 -8.32
C HIS A 24 7.17 -17.63 -8.29
N ALA A 25 6.57 -17.41 -7.12
CA ALA A 25 5.13 -17.51 -6.94
C ALA A 25 4.39 -16.54 -7.87
N LEU A 26 3.28 -17.01 -8.44
CA LEU A 26 2.38 -16.15 -9.21
C LEU A 26 1.61 -15.24 -8.23
N PRO A 27 1.38 -13.96 -8.56
CA PRO A 27 0.43 -13.11 -7.86
C PRO A 27 -0.95 -13.79 -7.77
N GLY A 28 -1.70 -13.52 -6.70
CA GLY A 28 -2.94 -14.23 -6.40
C GLY A 28 -3.95 -14.25 -7.55
N HIS A 29 -4.08 -13.15 -8.30
CA HIS A 29 -4.94 -13.09 -9.49
C HIS A 29 -4.47 -13.98 -10.66
N LEU A 30 -3.16 -14.04 -10.94
CA LEU A 30 -2.60 -14.93 -11.97
C LEU A 30 -2.61 -16.40 -11.51
N ALA A 31 -2.43 -16.66 -10.21
CA ALA A 31 -2.58 -18.00 -9.65
C ALA A 31 -4.03 -18.50 -9.79
N ARG A 32 -5.03 -17.63 -9.54
CA ARG A 32 -6.45 -17.93 -9.80
C ARG A 32 -6.73 -18.19 -11.28
N LEU A 33 -6.13 -17.41 -12.17
CA LEU A 33 -6.23 -17.65 -13.62
C LEU A 33 -5.62 -19.00 -14.01
N ALA A 34 -4.43 -19.32 -13.50
CA ALA A 34 -3.75 -20.59 -13.77
C ALA A 34 -4.52 -21.82 -13.24
N GLY A 35 -5.26 -21.65 -12.14
CA GLY A 35 -6.14 -22.69 -11.60
C GLY A 35 -7.47 -22.86 -12.35
N ASN A 36 -7.80 -21.98 -13.29
CA ASN A 36 -9.07 -21.99 -13.99
C ASN A 36 -9.01 -22.88 -15.26
N THR A 37 -9.91 -23.86 -15.35
CA THR A 37 -9.96 -24.81 -16.47
C THR A 37 -10.29 -24.17 -17.82
N LEU A 38 -11.13 -23.12 -17.85
CA LEU A 38 -11.42 -22.36 -19.07
C LEU A 38 -10.20 -21.58 -19.54
N ALA A 39 -9.41 -21.03 -18.62
CA ALA A 39 -8.17 -20.34 -18.97
C ALA A 39 -7.11 -21.31 -19.50
N GLN A 40 -7.04 -22.53 -18.96
CA GLN A 40 -6.19 -23.60 -19.49
C GLN A 40 -6.61 -24.00 -20.91
N ALA A 41 -7.92 -24.14 -21.17
CA ALA A 41 -8.42 -24.40 -22.52
C ALA A 41 -8.12 -23.24 -23.48
N ALA A 42 -8.27 -22.00 -23.01
CA ALA A 42 -7.98 -20.81 -23.79
C ALA A 42 -6.48 -20.64 -24.13
N LEU A 43 -5.58 -21.20 -23.32
CA LEU A 43 -4.14 -21.26 -23.62
C LEU A 43 -3.86 -22.12 -24.87
N ALA A 44 -4.68 -23.14 -25.12
CA ALA A 44 -4.54 -24.03 -26.29
C ALA A 44 -5.10 -23.43 -27.59
N ASP A 45 -5.68 -22.22 -27.54
CA ASP A 45 -6.15 -21.52 -28.74
C ASP A 45 -4.96 -21.19 -29.67
N LEU A 46 -5.08 -21.57 -30.94
CA LEU A 46 -4.03 -21.44 -31.96
C LEU A 46 -4.13 -20.15 -32.79
N ARG A 47 -5.24 -19.40 -32.71
CA ARG A 47 -5.41 -18.14 -33.45
C ARG A 47 -4.33 -17.17 -33.04
N THR A 48 -3.72 -16.39 -33.91
CA THR A 48 -2.70 -15.40 -33.51
C THR A 48 -3.32 -14.22 -32.74
N THR A 49 -2.53 -13.44 -32.01
CA THR A 49 -3.06 -12.35 -31.16
C THR A 49 -3.80 -11.29 -31.96
N ASP A 50 -3.33 -10.97 -33.15
CA ASP A 50 -3.98 -10.07 -34.11
C ASP A 50 -5.33 -10.62 -34.60
N VAL A 51 -5.42 -11.93 -34.85
CA VAL A 51 -6.69 -12.61 -35.18
C VAL A 51 -7.65 -12.54 -34.00
N LEU A 52 -7.20 -12.82 -32.78
CA LEU A 52 -8.04 -12.71 -31.58
C LEU A 52 -8.56 -11.29 -31.35
N VAL A 53 -7.73 -10.27 -31.57
CA VAL A 53 -8.15 -8.86 -31.49
C VAL A 53 -9.19 -8.56 -32.55
N LYS A 54 -8.98 -9.01 -33.79
CA LYS A 54 -9.94 -8.81 -34.88
C LYS A 54 -11.27 -9.49 -34.59
N ASP A 55 -11.26 -10.78 -34.25
CA ASP A 55 -12.46 -11.56 -33.92
C ASP A 55 -13.25 -10.91 -32.77
N ALA A 56 -12.57 -10.47 -31.71
CA ALA A 56 -13.21 -9.78 -30.59
C ALA A 56 -13.75 -8.39 -30.98
N THR A 57 -13.10 -7.68 -31.92
CA THR A 57 -13.61 -6.42 -32.49
C THR A 57 -14.88 -6.67 -33.32
N ASP A 58 -14.92 -7.77 -34.07
CA ASP A 58 -16.06 -8.20 -34.88
C ASP A 58 -17.21 -8.80 -34.04
N GLY A 59 -17.03 -8.90 -32.71
CA GLY A 59 -18.06 -9.28 -31.75
C GLY A 59 -17.97 -10.72 -31.22
N ASP A 60 -16.94 -11.49 -31.60
CA ASP A 60 -16.71 -12.85 -31.06
C ASP A 60 -16.22 -12.78 -29.61
N ARG A 61 -17.13 -13.04 -28.67
CA ARG A 61 -16.82 -13.12 -27.24
C ARG A 61 -15.91 -14.29 -26.89
N GLY A 62 -15.86 -15.33 -27.73
CA GLY A 62 -14.96 -16.48 -27.57
C GLY A 62 -13.49 -16.13 -27.75
N ALA A 63 -13.17 -15.01 -28.40
CA ALA A 63 -11.79 -14.55 -28.60
C ALA A 63 -11.23 -13.77 -27.39
N GLU A 64 -12.08 -13.25 -26.50
CA GLU A 64 -11.66 -12.37 -25.39
C GLU A 64 -10.82 -13.10 -24.32
N LEU A 65 -11.22 -14.31 -23.93
CA LEU A 65 -10.50 -15.07 -22.90
C LEU A 65 -9.11 -15.56 -23.38
N PRO A 66 -8.96 -16.16 -24.58
CA PRO A 66 -7.64 -16.47 -25.14
C PRO A 66 -6.74 -15.25 -25.27
N LEU A 67 -7.31 -14.10 -25.67
CA LEU A 67 -6.57 -12.86 -25.77
C LEU A 67 -6.03 -12.43 -24.40
N TYR A 68 -6.90 -12.39 -23.37
CA TYR A 68 -6.50 -12.04 -22.01
C TYR A 68 -5.42 -12.98 -21.48
N VAL A 69 -5.59 -14.30 -21.62
CA VAL A 69 -4.62 -15.30 -21.13
C VAL A 69 -3.22 -15.05 -21.71
N ARG A 70 -3.11 -14.62 -22.97
CA ARG A 70 -1.82 -14.34 -23.61
C ARG A 70 -1.12 -13.10 -23.09
N VAL A 71 -1.88 -12.07 -22.74
CA VAL A 71 -1.31 -10.77 -22.34
C VAL A 71 -1.38 -10.54 -20.83
N ALA A 72 -1.92 -11.48 -20.06
CA ALA A 72 -2.09 -11.37 -18.62
C ALA A 72 -0.77 -11.07 -17.90
N GLY A 73 0.34 -11.68 -18.32
CA GLY A 73 1.67 -11.38 -17.77
C GLY A 73 2.15 -9.96 -18.05
N GLU A 74 1.89 -9.42 -19.25
CA GLU A 74 2.26 -8.05 -19.63
C GLU A 74 1.41 -7.01 -18.89
N ILE A 75 0.11 -7.26 -18.73
CA ILE A 75 -0.78 -6.41 -17.92
C ILE A 75 -0.31 -6.40 -16.47
N ASP A 76 0.03 -7.57 -15.90
CA ASP A 76 0.49 -7.68 -14.51
C ASP A 76 1.86 -7.00 -14.28
N GLN A 77 2.75 -7.01 -15.28
CA GLN A 77 3.98 -6.21 -15.24
C GLN A 77 3.67 -4.71 -15.25
N ALA A 78 2.81 -4.26 -16.17
CA ALA A 78 2.42 -2.86 -16.28
C ALA A 78 1.69 -2.35 -15.02
N ALA A 79 0.80 -3.16 -14.46
CA ALA A 79 0.12 -2.90 -13.19
C ALA A 79 1.13 -2.82 -12.04
N GLY A 80 2.08 -3.76 -11.97
CA GLY A 80 3.16 -3.72 -10.97
C GLY A 80 4.06 -2.48 -11.07
N ALA A 81 4.31 -1.97 -12.28
CA ALA A 81 5.07 -0.74 -12.49
C ALA A 81 4.28 0.54 -12.17
N CYS A 82 2.94 0.45 -12.12
CA CYS A 82 2.06 1.56 -11.75
C CYS A 82 1.66 1.53 -10.27
N ALA A 83 1.61 0.35 -9.67
CA ALA A 83 1.41 0.17 -8.25
C ALA A 83 2.57 0.84 -7.50
N SER A 84 2.24 1.80 -6.65
CA SER A 84 3.20 2.43 -5.75
C SER A 84 2.68 2.32 -4.33
N ALA A 85 3.57 2.32 -3.34
CA ALA A 85 3.18 2.33 -1.92
C ALA A 85 2.29 3.51 -1.54
N ALA A 86 2.24 4.55 -2.38
CA ALA A 86 1.42 5.74 -2.18
C ALA A 86 0.09 5.72 -2.97
N SER A 87 -0.18 4.69 -3.76
CA SER A 87 -1.48 4.51 -4.42
C SER A 87 -2.42 3.72 -3.51
N VAL A 88 -3.69 4.14 -3.46
CA VAL A 88 -4.76 3.39 -2.78
C VAL A 88 -5.07 2.09 -3.52
N LEU A 89 -4.84 2.05 -4.84
CA LEU A 89 -5.07 0.87 -5.64
C LEU A 89 -3.88 -0.09 -5.53
N GLY A 90 -4.19 -1.32 -5.15
CA GLY A 90 -3.24 -2.41 -5.20
C GLY A 90 -2.94 -2.83 -6.63
N ARG A 91 -1.87 -3.62 -6.78
CA ARG A 91 -1.51 -4.25 -8.06
C ARG A 91 -2.66 -5.07 -8.66
N ASP A 92 -3.41 -5.78 -7.82
CA ASP A 92 -4.54 -6.61 -8.24
C ASP A 92 -5.69 -5.75 -8.79
N ASP A 93 -5.96 -4.59 -8.19
CA ASP A 93 -7.00 -3.66 -8.65
C ASP A 93 -6.63 -3.05 -10.01
N LEU A 94 -5.38 -2.60 -10.15
CA LEU A 94 -4.85 -2.07 -11.41
C LEU A 94 -4.83 -3.13 -12.52
N HIS A 95 -4.54 -4.40 -12.17
CA HIS A 95 -4.62 -5.50 -13.14
C HIS A 95 -6.06 -5.73 -13.62
N GLN A 96 -7.03 -5.78 -12.70
CA GLN A 96 -8.45 -5.95 -13.07
C GLN A 96 -8.95 -4.81 -13.96
N GLU A 97 -8.63 -3.58 -13.60
CA GLU A 97 -8.93 -2.41 -14.43
C GLU A 97 -8.24 -2.51 -15.80
N GLY A 98 -6.98 -2.91 -15.82
CA GLY A 98 -6.21 -3.08 -17.05
C GLY A 98 -6.86 -4.08 -18.01
N VAL A 99 -7.40 -5.18 -17.47
CA VAL A 99 -8.13 -6.19 -18.25
C VAL A 99 -9.46 -5.63 -18.77
N ALA A 100 -10.24 -4.95 -17.92
CA ALA A 100 -11.50 -4.34 -18.33
C ALA A 100 -11.28 -3.35 -19.47
N ARG A 101 -10.29 -2.45 -19.31
CA ARG A 101 -9.96 -1.44 -20.30
C ARG A 101 -9.45 -2.03 -21.61
N LEU A 102 -8.61 -3.08 -21.55
CA LEU A 102 -8.17 -3.80 -22.74
C LEU A 102 -9.37 -4.30 -23.55
N LEU A 103 -10.30 -5.01 -22.89
CA LEU A 103 -11.45 -5.60 -23.59
C LEU A 103 -12.39 -4.54 -24.16
N GLU A 104 -12.58 -3.41 -23.46
CA GLU A 104 -13.30 -2.27 -23.99
C GLU A 104 -12.64 -1.69 -25.26
N ASP A 105 -11.34 -1.43 -25.22
CA ASP A 105 -10.59 -0.84 -26.33
C ASP A 105 -10.46 -1.81 -27.52
N VAL A 106 -10.45 -3.13 -27.28
CA VAL A 106 -10.56 -4.15 -28.34
C VAL A 106 -11.92 -4.08 -29.02
N ARG A 107 -13.02 -4.12 -28.24
CA ARG A 107 -14.39 -4.06 -28.80
C ARG A 107 -14.66 -2.75 -29.54
N ALA A 108 -14.08 -1.65 -29.07
CA ALA A 108 -14.15 -0.35 -29.74
C ALA A 108 -13.24 -0.25 -30.98
N GLY A 109 -12.46 -1.29 -31.29
CA GLY A 109 -11.54 -1.31 -32.44
C GLY A 109 -10.33 -0.39 -32.30
N VAL A 110 -10.05 0.16 -31.11
CA VAL A 110 -8.94 1.09 -30.87
C VAL A 110 -7.60 0.41 -31.14
N ILE A 111 -7.45 -0.85 -30.71
CA ILE A 111 -6.21 -1.61 -30.90
C ILE A 111 -5.99 -1.94 -32.38
N GLY A 112 -7.05 -2.33 -33.09
CA GLY A 112 -6.98 -2.57 -34.54
C GLY A 112 -6.60 -1.31 -35.31
N THR A 113 -7.29 -0.19 -35.05
CA THR A 113 -7.14 1.06 -35.80
C THR A 113 -5.87 1.84 -35.47
N THR A 114 -5.50 1.94 -34.19
CA THR A 114 -4.39 2.80 -33.74
C THR A 114 -3.07 2.03 -33.63
N TYR A 115 -3.15 0.73 -33.33
CA TYR A 115 -1.98 -0.11 -33.05
C TYR A 115 -1.79 -1.25 -34.07
N GLY A 116 -2.61 -1.29 -35.13
CA GLY A 116 -2.52 -2.34 -36.16
C GLY A 116 -2.74 -3.75 -35.60
N GLY A 117 -3.53 -3.89 -34.54
CA GLY A 117 -3.76 -5.17 -33.85
C GLY A 117 -2.66 -5.58 -32.87
N GLN A 118 -1.60 -4.80 -32.71
CA GLN A 118 -0.50 -5.12 -31.79
C GLN A 118 -0.83 -4.69 -30.35
N VAL A 119 -1.02 -5.67 -29.46
CA VAL A 119 -1.44 -5.42 -28.07
C VAL A 119 -0.30 -4.94 -27.17
N GLY A 120 0.93 -5.44 -27.37
CA GLY A 120 2.09 -5.04 -26.54
C GLY A 120 2.37 -3.52 -26.54
N PRO A 121 2.46 -2.85 -27.70
CA PRO A 121 2.60 -1.40 -27.77
C PRO A 121 1.45 -0.63 -27.12
N TYR A 122 0.21 -1.16 -27.21
CA TYR A 122 -0.95 -0.60 -26.54
C TYR A 122 -0.80 -0.69 -25.01
N ILE A 123 -0.41 -1.86 -24.48
CA ILE A 123 -0.21 -2.07 -23.04
C ILE A 123 0.87 -1.12 -22.49
N GLY A 124 2.02 -1.06 -23.15
CA GLY A 124 3.15 -0.23 -22.71
C GLY A 124 2.88 1.28 -22.77
N ARG A 125 1.94 1.75 -23.59
CA ARG A 125 1.67 3.18 -23.79
C ARG A 125 0.32 3.62 -23.24
N THR A 126 -0.78 3.17 -23.84
CA THR A 126 -2.13 3.62 -23.48
C THR A 126 -2.55 3.02 -22.15
N LEU A 127 -2.46 1.70 -22.01
CA LEU A 127 -2.95 1.03 -20.80
C LEU A 127 -2.13 1.44 -19.56
N SER A 128 -0.80 1.46 -19.70
CA SER A 128 0.10 1.93 -18.63
C SER A 128 -0.14 3.40 -18.24
N ARG A 129 -0.56 4.25 -19.18
CA ARG A 129 -0.94 5.63 -18.88
C ARG A 129 -2.28 5.71 -18.15
N HIS A 130 -3.27 4.95 -18.60
CA HIS A 130 -4.58 4.83 -17.95
C HIS A 130 -4.44 4.39 -16.49
N MET A 131 -3.74 3.28 -16.24
CA MET A 131 -3.51 2.76 -14.89
C MET A 131 -2.79 3.76 -13.99
N ARG A 132 -1.78 4.47 -14.51
CA ARG A 132 -1.08 5.51 -13.75
C ARG A 132 -1.99 6.70 -13.42
N HIS A 133 -2.79 7.13 -14.39
CA HIS A 133 -3.77 8.20 -14.18
C HIS A 133 -4.81 7.79 -13.13
N LEU A 134 -5.32 6.56 -13.21
CA LEU A 134 -6.27 6.03 -12.23
C LEU A 134 -5.65 5.99 -10.83
N ALA A 135 -4.45 5.40 -10.70
CA ALA A 135 -3.69 5.33 -9.46
C ALA A 135 -3.44 6.70 -8.83
N ASP A 136 -3.17 7.72 -9.66
CA ASP A 136 -2.96 9.10 -9.23
C ASP A 136 -4.29 9.81 -8.88
N SER A 137 -5.39 9.51 -9.58
CA SER A 137 -6.70 10.16 -9.40
C SER A 137 -7.40 9.77 -8.10
N ILE A 138 -7.13 8.57 -7.58
CA ILE A 138 -7.75 8.03 -6.36
C ILE A 138 -6.89 8.33 -5.11
N ARG A 139 -5.69 8.91 -5.28
CA ARG A 139 -4.85 9.31 -4.14
C ARG A 139 -5.55 10.38 -3.32
N ALA A 140 -5.67 10.19 -2.00
CA ALA A 140 -6.24 11.21 -1.12
C ALA A 140 -5.37 12.48 -1.20
N GLY A 141 -6.01 13.64 -1.43
CA GLY A 141 -5.29 14.90 -1.67
C GLY A 141 -4.67 15.02 -3.07
N ALA A 142 -5.17 14.28 -4.07
CA ALA A 142 -4.73 14.37 -5.45
C ALA A 142 -4.70 15.83 -5.94
N VAL A 143 -3.50 16.38 -6.06
CA VAL A 143 -3.29 17.69 -6.66
C VAL A 143 -3.59 17.59 -8.16
N THR A 144 -4.36 18.54 -8.67
CA THR A 144 -4.77 18.68 -10.09
C THR A 144 -3.60 18.91 -11.07
N ALA A 145 -2.37 18.87 -10.58
CA ALA A 145 -1.17 19.03 -11.38
C ALA A 145 -1.05 17.89 -12.40
N ASN A 146 -0.76 18.28 -13.63
CA ASN A 146 -0.66 17.32 -14.72
C ASN A 146 0.58 16.41 -14.57
N ASP A 147 0.56 15.24 -15.21
CA ASP A 147 1.66 14.27 -15.16
C ASP A 147 3.01 14.82 -15.62
N ARG A 148 2.99 15.88 -16.44
CA ARG A 148 4.20 16.53 -16.94
C ARG A 148 4.87 17.32 -15.81
N GLU A 149 4.11 18.08 -15.04
CA GLU A 149 4.59 18.85 -13.88
C GLU A 149 5.10 17.94 -12.77
N LYS A 150 4.35 16.88 -12.43
CA LYS A 150 4.81 15.85 -11.47
C LYS A 150 6.15 15.23 -11.90
N ARG A 151 6.32 14.90 -13.18
CA ARG A 151 7.58 14.38 -13.72
C ARG A 151 8.71 15.39 -13.67
N ARG A 152 8.44 16.68 -13.92
CA ARG A 152 9.42 17.76 -13.80
C ARG A 152 9.92 17.90 -12.37
N VAL A 153 9.02 17.91 -11.39
CA VAL A 153 9.37 17.93 -9.96
C VAL A 153 10.21 16.71 -9.59
N ARG A 154 9.79 15.49 -9.96
CA ARG A 154 10.60 14.28 -9.71
C ARG A 154 11.98 14.33 -10.37
N SER A 155 12.07 14.83 -11.60
CA SER A 155 13.34 14.99 -12.31
C SER A 155 14.27 15.98 -11.61
N ALA A 156 13.71 17.07 -11.07
CA ALA A 156 14.48 18.07 -10.36
C ALA A 156 14.98 17.54 -9.02
N LEU A 157 14.11 16.88 -8.25
CA LEU A 157 14.49 16.22 -7.00
C LEU A 157 15.64 15.22 -7.19
N ARG A 158 15.59 14.41 -8.26
CA ARG A 158 16.67 13.47 -8.59
C ARG A 158 17.96 14.17 -9.00
N ALA A 159 17.88 15.31 -9.69
CA ALA A 159 19.05 16.06 -10.12
C ALA A 159 19.74 16.81 -8.95
N THR A 160 19.03 17.00 -7.84
CA THR A 160 19.51 17.73 -6.65
C THR A 160 19.48 16.87 -5.39
N ILE A 161 19.62 15.55 -5.54
CA ILE A 161 19.89 14.65 -4.42
C ILE A 161 21.26 15.02 -3.83
N THR A 162 21.36 15.10 -2.51
CA THR A 162 22.62 15.34 -1.81
C THR A 162 23.51 14.09 -1.84
N GLU A 163 24.79 14.22 -1.49
CA GLU A 163 25.71 13.07 -1.39
C GLU A 163 25.20 12.01 -0.40
N ASP A 164 24.46 12.43 0.63
CA ASP A 164 23.82 11.58 1.63
C ASP A 164 22.51 10.92 1.13
N GLY A 165 22.10 11.15 -0.12
CA GLY A 165 20.87 10.60 -0.70
C GLY A 165 19.59 11.33 -0.30
N GLU A 166 19.70 12.44 0.45
CA GLU A 166 18.55 13.23 0.89
C GLU A 166 18.05 14.17 -0.22
N TYR A 167 16.74 14.37 -0.25
CA TYR A 167 16.12 15.34 -1.14
C TYR A 167 16.25 16.75 -0.56
N ASN A 168 16.78 17.70 -1.35
CA ASN A 168 16.74 19.12 -1.02
C ASN A 168 15.68 19.85 -1.88
N PRO A 169 14.47 20.13 -1.33
CA PRO A 169 13.38 20.78 -2.07
C PRO A 169 13.73 22.16 -2.62
N ILE A 170 14.52 22.94 -1.86
CA ILE A 170 14.90 24.30 -2.23
C ILE A 170 15.85 24.27 -3.44
N ALA A 171 16.83 23.36 -3.41
CA ALA A 171 17.74 23.14 -4.55
C ALA A 171 16.98 22.65 -5.79
N ALA A 172 16.03 21.72 -5.63
CA ALA A 172 15.21 21.22 -6.72
C ALA A 172 14.36 22.32 -7.38
N TYR A 173 13.76 23.21 -6.58
CA TYR A 173 13.05 24.38 -7.09
C TYR A 173 13.98 25.35 -7.83
N GLY A 174 15.15 25.64 -7.25
CA GLY A 174 16.19 26.46 -7.89
C GLY A 174 16.62 25.88 -9.24
N TYR A 175 16.83 24.57 -9.32
CA TYR A 175 17.15 23.86 -10.56
C TYR A 175 16.06 24.01 -11.62
N LEU A 176 14.78 23.84 -11.27
CA LEU A 176 13.68 24.03 -12.22
C LEU A 176 13.59 25.47 -12.72
N ARG A 177 13.77 26.43 -11.81
CA ARG A 177 13.72 27.85 -12.15
C ARG A 177 14.85 28.24 -13.11
N ALA A 178 16.06 27.72 -12.88
CA ALA A 178 17.20 27.95 -13.76
C ALA A 178 17.02 27.28 -15.13
N LYS A 179 16.58 26.01 -15.15
CA LYS A 179 16.39 25.22 -16.38
C LYS A 179 15.30 25.78 -17.31
N HIS A 180 14.32 26.49 -16.74
CA HIS A 180 13.21 27.09 -17.48
C HIS A 180 13.17 28.61 -17.35
N ALA A 181 14.33 29.24 -17.11
CA ALA A 181 14.43 30.68 -16.97
C ALA A 181 13.93 31.40 -18.23
N ASP A 182 14.23 30.86 -19.41
CA ASP A 182 13.95 31.52 -20.70
C ASP A 182 12.56 31.23 -21.27
N ASP A 183 11.79 30.30 -20.68
CA ASP A 183 10.43 29.97 -21.13
C ASP A 183 9.39 30.30 -20.05
N PRO A 184 8.71 31.46 -20.14
CA PRO A 184 7.69 31.87 -19.19
C PRO A 184 6.54 30.88 -19.02
N ARG A 185 6.21 30.12 -20.07
CA ARG A 185 5.11 29.13 -20.05
C ARG A 185 5.49 27.87 -19.28
N GLN A 186 6.78 27.64 -19.07
CA GLN A 186 7.29 26.51 -18.31
C GLN A 186 7.70 26.92 -16.89
N ARG A 187 7.67 28.20 -16.52
CA ARG A 187 7.95 28.62 -15.15
C ARG A 187 6.89 28.06 -14.21
N MET A 188 7.36 27.51 -13.10
CA MET A 188 6.52 26.96 -12.03
C MET A 188 6.66 27.86 -10.82
N GLU A 189 5.53 28.30 -10.26
CA GLU A 189 5.55 29.05 -9.00
C GLU A 189 5.97 28.15 -7.83
N PHE A 190 6.57 28.77 -6.80
CA PHE A 190 7.04 28.04 -5.63
C PHE A 190 5.89 27.33 -4.89
N SER A 191 4.74 27.99 -4.76
CA SER A 191 3.51 27.44 -4.18
C SER A 191 3.05 26.17 -4.91
N THR A 192 3.03 26.21 -6.25
CA THR A 192 2.68 25.07 -7.10
C THR A 192 3.70 23.95 -6.97
N PHE A 193 5.00 24.27 -6.94
CA PHE A 193 6.06 23.31 -6.70
C PHE A 193 5.88 22.60 -5.34
N MET A 194 5.65 23.35 -4.27
CA MET A 194 5.44 22.80 -2.92
C MET A 194 4.16 21.96 -2.82
N SER A 195 3.10 22.37 -3.51
CA SER A 195 1.85 21.60 -3.57
C SER A 195 2.07 20.26 -4.28
N ILE A 196 2.78 20.26 -5.42
CA ILE A 196 3.13 19.03 -6.13
C ILE A 196 4.08 18.16 -5.31
N LEU A 197 5.09 18.77 -4.68
CA LEU A 197 6.04 18.06 -3.83
C LEU A 197 5.31 17.37 -2.68
N SER A 198 4.48 18.12 -1.96
CA SER A 198 3.64 17.58 -0.89
C SER A 198 2.79 16.43 -1.40
N ALA A 199 2.09 16.58 -2.52
CA ALA A 199 1.31 15.49 -3.09
C ALA A 199 2.15 14.28 -3.50
N LEU A 200 3.40 14.48 -3.94
CA LEU A 200 4.29 13.39 -4.32
C LEU A 200 4.80 12.63 -3.10
N THR A 201 5.16 13.34 -2.02
CA THR A 201 5.79 12.77 -0.82
C THR A 201 4.81 12.42 0.29
N SER A 202 3.57 12.92 0.25
CA SER A 202 2.56 12.64 1.25
C SER A 202 2.18 11.16 1.22
N VAL A 203 2.46 10.46 2.31
CA VAL A 203 1.89 9.15 2.59
C VAL A 203 0.65 9.39 3.44
N THR A 204 -0.51 8.87 3.03
CA THR A 204 -1.69 8.89 3.90
C THR A 204 -1.41 7.99 5.09
N VAL A 205 -1.36 8.58 6.28
CA VAL A 205 -1.23 7.82 7.52
C VAL A 205 -2.61 7.26 7.86
N GLN A 206 -2.69 5.96 8.15
CA GLN A 206 -3.93 5.40 8.69
C GLN A 206 -4.13 5.96 10.09
N TRP A 207 -5.33 6.47 10.36
CA TRP A 207 -5.68 7.06 11.64
C TRP A 207 -5.47 6.09 12.81
N SER A 208 -5.68 4.79 12.60
CA SER A 208 -5.44 3.74 13.58
C SER A 208 -3.97 3.28 13.67
N SER A 209 -3.05 3.89 12.91
CA SER A 209 -1.63 3.53 12.98
C SER A 209 -1.06 3.95 14.33
N PRO A 210 -0.21 3.12 14.97
CA PRO A 210 0.47 3.49 16.20
C PRO A 210 1.44 4.64 15.95
N VAL A 211 1.48 5.59 16.89
CA VAL A 211 2.46 6.69 16.89
C VAL A 211 3.76 6.17 17.48
N ASN A 212 4.88 6.36 16.77
CA ASN A 212 6.22 5.94 17.21
C ASN A 212 6.38 4.44 17.59
N GLY A 213 5.51 3.56 17.08
CA GLY A 213 5.54 2.13 17.38
C GLY A 213 4.94 1.75 18.74
N ASP A 214 4.34 2.72 19.44
CA ASP A 214 3.54 2.45 20.63
C ASP A 214 2.11 2.05 20.21
N SER A 215 1.74 0.81 20.51
CA SER A 215 0.42 0.27 20.16
C SER A 215 -0.74 0.90 20.94
N THR A 216 -0.45 1.72 21.95
CA THR A 216 -1.47 2.32 22.82
C THR A 216 -2.01 3.65 22.28
N LEU A 217 -1.20 4.40 21.53
CA LEU A 217 -1.53 5.71 20.98
C LEU A 217 -1.57 5.64 19.47
N THR A 218 -2.72 5.99 18.88
CA THR A 218 -2.89 6.07 17.44
C THR A 218 -2.85 7.51 16.95
N TYR A 219 -2.64 7.71 15.64
CA TYR A 219 -2.72 9.06 15.06
C TYR A 219 -4.11 9.69 15.22
N ALA A 220 -5.17 8.91 15.42
CA ALA A 220 -6.51 9.41 15.78
C ALA A 220 -6.54 10.05 17.16
N ASP A 221 -5.86 9.44 18.13
CA ASP A 221 -5.85 9.92 19.51
C ASP A 221 -5.04 11.23 19.62
N VAL A 222 -3.98 11.38 18.81
CA VAL A 222 -3.12 12.58 18.81
C VAL A 222 -3.68 13.75 17.99
N VAL A 223 -4.49 13.48 16.97
CA VAL A 223 -5.01 14.50 16.04
C VAL A 223 -6.47 14.88 16.32
N ALA A 224 -7.17 14.15 17.19
CA ALA A 224 -8.38 14.65 17.84
C ALA A 224 -8.06 15.95 18.63
N ASP A 225 -9.08 16.77 18.85
CA ASP A 225 -9.03 18.14 19.40
C ASP A 225 -7.79 18.39 20.28
N PRO A 226 -6.90 19.37 19.96
CA PRO A 226 -5.62 19.55 20.64
C PRO A 226 -5.76 19.63 22.16
N HIS A 227 -6.93 20.01 22.69
CA HIS A 227 -7.19 19.99 24.12
C HIS A 227 -7.24 18.57 24.72
N ASP A 228 -7.92 17.63 24.06
CA ASP A 228 -8.07 16.24 24.53
C ASP A 228 -6.75 15.45 24.42
N ALA A 229 -5.95 15.72 23.38
CA ALA A 229 -4.66 15.06 23.17
C ALA A 229 -3.60 15.45 24.21
N PHE A 230 -3.60 16.71 24.68
CA PHE A 230 -2.70 17.12 25.77
C PHE A 230 -3.08 16.48 27.10
N GLU A 231 -4.38 16.40 27.41
CA GLU A 231 -4.84 15.70 28.62
C GLU A 231 -4.53 14.21 28.58
N GLU A 232 -4.64 13.56 27.41
CA GLU A 232 -4.35 12.13 27.29
C GLU A 232 -2.84 11.84 27.38
N VAL A 233 -1.98 12.68 26.80
CA VAL A 233 -0.52 12.60 26.98
C VAL A 233 -0.12 12.87 28.44
N GLU A 234 -0.73 13.86 29.09
CA GLU A 234 -0.51 14.15 30.51
C GLU A 234 -0.95 12.98 31.40
N ARG A 235 -2.16 12.42 31.17
CA ARG A 235 -2.63 11.21 31.85
C ARG A 235 -1.70 10.02 31.63
N HIS A 236 -1.12 9.87 30.43
CA HIS A 236 -0.18 8.80 30.12
C HIS A 236 1.16 8.99 30.86
N GLU A 237 1.68 10.22 30.91
CA GLU A 237 2.89 10.54 31.67
C GLU A 237 2.67 10.32 33.18
N LEU A 238 1.53 10.76 33.72
CA LEU A 238 1.14 10.53 35.11
C LEU A 238 0.98 9.03 35.42
N ALA A 239 0.39 8.26 34.51
CA ALA A 239 0.28 6.80 34.65
C ALA A 239 1.66 6.12 34.69
N HIS A 240 2.61 6.56 33.88
CA HIS A 240 4.00 6.09 33.93
C HIS A 240 4.71 6.48 35.23
N GLN A 241 4.52 7.71 35.71
CA GLN A 241 5.08 8.16 37.00
C GLN A 241 4.54 7.31 38.17
N ILE A 242 3.23 7.03 38.20
CA ILE A 242 2.62 6.15 39.20
C ILE A 242 3.18 4.73 39.08
N TRP A 243 3.32 4.22 37.84
CA TRP A 243 3.83 2.88 37.56
C TRP A 243 5.27 2.68 38.05
N ASP A 244 6.14 3.66 37.80
CA ASP A 244 7.55 3.60 38.18
C ASP A 244 7.77 3.84 39.67
N ALA A 245 6.96 4.69 40.30
CA ALA A 245 7.03 4.98 41.73
C ALA A 245 6.36 3.89 42.59
N ALA A 246 5.44 3.10 42.03
CA ALA A 246 4.71 2.10 42.79
C ALA A 246 5.62 0.91 43.20
N PRO A 247 5.57 0.47 44.48
CA PRO A 247 6.34 -0.67 44.97
C PRO A 247 5.69 -2.00 44.53
N LEU A 248 5.59 -2.19 43.21
CA LEU A 248 5.12 -3.42 42.59
C LEU A 248 6.23 -4.47 42.57
N THR A 249 5.88 -5.66 43.03
CA THR A 249 6.70 -6.86 42.84
C THR A 249 6.77 -7.22 41.37
N ARG A 250 7.78 -8.01 40.98
CA ARG A 250 7.96 -8.44 39.58
C ARG A 250 6.70 -9.10 39.01
N VAL A 251 6.07 -10.00 39.77
CA VAL A 251 4.84 -10.70 39.34
C VAL A 251 3.65 -9.76 39.21
N GLU A 252 3.51 -8.76 40.09
CA GLU A 252 2.46 -7.74 39.97
C GLU A 252 2.66 -6.88 38.72
N ARG A 253 3.92 -6.52 38.41
CA ARG A 253 4.29 -5.78 37.20
C ARG A 253 3.97 -6.56 35.93
N ASP A 254 4.34 -7.84 35.88
CA ASP A 254 4.11 -8.71 34.73
C ASP A 254 2.61 -8.93 34.46
N VAL A 255 1.82 -9.18 35.52
CA VAL A 255 0.35 -9.32 35.41
C VAL A 255 -0.29 -8.02 34.92
N MET A 256 0.08 -6.88 35.48
CA MET A 256 -0.51 -5.61 35.09
C MET A 256 -0.09 -5.21 33.67
N ALA A 257 1.17 -5.42 33.26
CA ALA A 257 1.66 -5.05 31.94
C ALA A 257 0.97 -5.85 30.81
N LEU A 258 0.74 -7.15 31.02
CA LEU A 258 -0.02 -8.00 30.09
C LEU A 258 -1.51 -7.64 30.07
N ARG A 259 -2.06 -7.14 31.18
CA ARG A 259 -3.49 -6.79 31.28
C ARG A 259 -3.82 -5.44 30.66
N THR A 260 -2.93 -4.46 30.81
CA THR A 260 -3.07 -3.10 30.28
C THR A 260 -2.54 -2.96 28.86
N GLY A 261 -1.67 -3.88 28.41
CA GLY A 261 -1.07 -3.83 27.08
C GLY A 261 0.30 -3.15 27.05
N LEU A 262 0.84 -2.72 28.19
CA LEU A 262 2.18 -2.13 28.31
C LEU A 262 3.30 -3.09 27.87
N ALA A 263 3.03 -4.39 27.84
CA ALA A 263 3.95 -5.40 27.30
C ALA A 263 3.85 -5.58 25.77
N GLY A 264 3.10 -4.73 25.06
CA GLY A 264 2.85 -4.81 23.62
C GLY A 264 1.71 -5.76 23.20
N GLU A 265 1.07 -6.43 24.16
CA GLU A 265 -0.09 -7.30 23.93
C GLU A 265 -1.05 -7.23 25.13
N ARG A 266 -2.35 -7.10 24.85
CA ARG A 266 -3.41 -7.04 25.88
C ARG A 266 -4.11 -8.39 26.00
N LEU A 267 -3.89 -9.08 27.11
CA LEU A 267 -4.40 -10.43 27.36
C LEU A 267 -5.58 -10.45 28.35
N ARG A 268 -6.42 -11.48 28.24
CA ARG A 268 -7.48 -11.80 29.21
C ARG A 268 -6.92 -12.54 30.42
N GLU A 269 -7.66 -12.56 31.52
CA GLU A 269 -7.17 -13.11 32.81
C GLU A 269 -6.75 -14.58 32.73
N ASN A 270 -7.48 -15.40 31.96
CA ASN A 270 -7.16 -16.81 31.70
C ASN A 270 -5.88 -16.96 30.86
N GLU A 271 -5.70 -16.11 29.84
CA GLU A 271 -4.50 -16.12 29.00
C GLU A 271 -3.25 -15.69 29.77
N ILE A 272 -3.39 -14.74 30.71
CA ILE A 272 -2.33 -14.33 31.64
C ILE A 272 -2.00 -15.47 32.61
N ALA A 273 -3.01 -16.17 33.12
CA ALA A 273 -2.84 -17.31 34.01
C ALA A 273 -2.02 -18.42 33.34
N ASP A 274 -2.38 -18.78 32.10
CA ASP A 274 -1.65 -19.75 31.30
C ASP A 274 -0.19 -19.31 31.03
N ARG A 275 0.02 -18.04 30.68
CA ARG A 275 1.34 -17.50 30.34
C ARG A 275 2.29 -17.41 31.53
N LEU A 276 1.76 -17.14 32.73
CA LEU A 276 2.56 -16.99 33.95
C LEU A 276 2.58 -18.26 34.83
N GLY A 277 1.91 -19.34 34.41
CA GLY A 277 1.81 -20.58 35.19
C GLY A 277 1.04 -20.38 36.50
N MET A 278 0.00 -19.53 36.48
CA MET A 278 -0.83 -19.18 37.63
C MET A 278 -2.25 -19.71 37.48
N THR A 279 -3.04 -19.67 38.54
CA THR A 279 -4.49 -19.90 38.45
C THR A 279 -5.22 -18.58 38.19
N ASP A 280 -6.38 -18.60 37.51
CA ASP A 280 -7.22 -17.42 37.27
C ASP A 280 -7.50 -16.64 38.57
N ARG A 281 -7.79 -17.38 39.65
CA ARG A 281 -8.02 -16.81 40.99
C ARG A 281 -6.76 -16.13 41.53
N GLY A 282 -5.58 -16.71 41.26
CA GLY A 282 -4.28 -16.13 41.58
C GLY A 282 -4.02 -14.84 40.82
N VAL A 283 -4.30 -14.80 39.52
CA VAL A 283 -4.17 -13.58 38.68
C VAL A 283 -5.07 -12.47 39.21
N ARG A 284 -6.34 -12.75 39.51
CA ARG A 284 -7.26 -11.75 40.11
C ARG A 284 -6.76 -11.22 41.45
N ALA A 285 -6.24 -12.08 42.31
CA ALA A 285 -5.71 -11.68 43.62
C ALA A 285 -4.41 -10.87 43.53
N VAL A 286 -3.55 -11.15 42.55
CA VAL A 286 -2.36 -10.34 42.26
C VAL A 286 -2.77 -8.99 41.68
N ARG A 287 -3.69 -8.97 40.72
CA ARG A 287 -4.23 -7.75 40.12
C ARG A 287 -4.85 -6.82 41.16
N ALA A 288 -5.74 -7.31 42.01
CA ALA A 288 -6.38 -6.49 43.05
C ALA A 288 -5.37 -5.88 44.04
N ARG A 289 -4.27 -6.60 44.34
CA ARG A 289 -3.18 -6.07 45.17
C ARG A 289 -2.37 -5.01 44.43
N ALA A 290 -2.07 -5.23 43.15
CA ALA A 290 -1.36 -4.26 42.32
C ALA A 290 -2.18 -2.97 42.14
N GLU A 291 -3.47 -3.07 41.83
CA GLU A 291 -4.40 -1.94 41.73
C GLU A 291 -4.45 -1.14 43.04
N LYS A 292 -4.53 -1.83 44.19
CA LYS A 292 -4.49 -1.16 45.50
C LYS A 292 -3.18 -0.40 45.75
N LYS A 293 -2.04 -0.94 45.32
CA LYS A 293 -0.74 -0.27 45.45
C LYS A 293 -0.62 0.94 44.52
N LEU A 294 -1.07 0.79 43.28
CA LEU A 294 -1.11 1.89 42.30
C LEU A 294 -2.01 3.02 42.79
N GLY A 295 -3.20 2.71 43.31
CA GLY A 295 -4.10 3.71 43.90
C GLY A 295 -3.47 4.44 45.11
N ALA A 296 -2.81 3.71 46.01
CA ALA A 296 -2.11 4.32 47.15
C ALA A 296 -0.88 5.15 46.74
N THR A 297 -0.25 4.84 45.60
CA THR A 297 0.84 5.65 45.04
C THR A 297 0.30 6.90 44.34
N ALA A 298 -0.81 6.78 43.60
CA ALA A 298 -1.50 7.92 43.00
C ALA A 298 -1.92 8.96 44.06
N GLU A 299 -2.53 8.48 45.16
CA GLU A 299 -2.92 9.32 46.30
C GLU A 299 -1.72 10.01 46.96
N LYS A 300 -0.56 9.35 47.04
CA LYS A 300 0.68 9.95 47.58
C LYS A 300 1.31 11.00 46.67
N LEU A 301 1.12 10.87 45.37
CA LEU A 301 1.62 11.80 44.36
C LEU A 301 0.64 12.97 44.11
N ASP A 302 -0.49 13.01 44.84
CA ASP A 302 -1.58 13.98 44.68
C ASP A 302 -2.19 13.96 43.26
N ILE A 303 -2.12 12.81 42.60
CA ILE A 303 -2.71 12.58 41.28
C ILE A 303 -4.11 11.99 41.55
N THR A 304 -5.13 12.84 41.53
CA THR A 304 -6.54 12.43 41.70
C THR A 304 -7.33 12.75 40.44
N ASP A 305 -7.88 11.69 39.83
CA ASP A 305 -8.58 11.57 38.53
C ASP A 305 -7.90 12.21 37.31
#